data_AF-X1BV38-F1
#
_entry.id   AF-X1BV38-F1
#
_cell.length_a   1.000
_cell.length_b   1.000
_cell.length_c   1.000
_cell.angle_alpha   90.00
_cell.angle_beta   90.00
_cell.angle_gamma   90.00
#
_symmetry.space_group_name_H-M   'P 1'
#
loop_
_entity.id
_entity.type
_entity.pdbx_description
1 polymer ?
#
loop_
_entity_poly.entity_id
_entity_poly.type
_entity_poly.pdbx_seq_one_letter_code
_entity_poly.pdbx_strand_id
1 'polypeptide(L)'
;MSGKKEILIDLFCGAGGLSLGFEMANFRVNLAIEIEENYYRAYKRNHPETLSLNKDITELKCKEISDKYLQNKEIGGIIGGPPCIGFSTIGNRRPDDPRNMLIFYFIQWVKYFKPKFFVMENVPGILSMGKGKVVEKVVDLYKEIGYACK
;
A
#
# COMPACT_ATOMS: atom_id res chain seq x y z
N MET A 1 -4.69 -2.46 -30.54
CA MET A 1 -4.10 -3.43 -29.60
C MET A 1 -3.83 -2.70 -28.30
N SER A 2 -4.58 -2.96 -27.22
CA SER A 2 -4.26 -2.36 -25.92
C SER A 2 -2.95 -2.94 -25.41
N GLY A 3 -1.96 -2.10 -25.12
CA GLY A 3 -0.66 -2.54 -24.57
C GLY A 3 -0.81 -3.38 -23.31
N LYS A 4 0.22 -4.15 -22.97
CA LYS A 4 0.28 -4.96 -21.74
C LYS A 4 0.03 -4.04 -20.53
N LYS A 5 -1.01 -4.32 -19.75
CA LYS A 5 -1.31 -3.58 -18.51
C LYS A 5 -0.21 -3.84 -17.48
N GLU A 6 0.29 -2.77 -16.86
CA GLU A 6 1.18 -2.87 -15.71
C GLU A 6 0.43 -3.49 -14.52
N ILE A 7 1.10 -4.40 -13.81
CA ILE A 7 0.51 -5.16 -12.71
C ILE A 7 0.75 -4.41 -11.39
N LEU A 8 -0.31 -4.24 -10.61
CA LEU A 8 -0.26 -3.54 -9.32
C LEU A 8 -0.58 -4.46 -8.14
N ILE A 9 -0.06 -4.07 -6.98
CA ILE A 9 -0.47 -4.55 -5.66
C ILE A 9 -1.08 -3.36 -4.91
N ASP A 10 -2.28 -3.52 -4.35
CA ASP A 10 -2.93 -2.53 -3.47
C ASP A 10 -2.84 -2.99 -2.00
N LEU A 11 -2.08 -2.25 -1.20
CA LEU A 11 -1.91 -2.49 0.23
C LEU A 11 -2.87 -1.59 1.01
N PHE A 12 -3.53 -2.12 2.05
CA PHE A 12 -4.51 -1.34 2.82
C PHE A 12 -5.66 -0.85 1.91
N CYS A 13 -6.18 -1.75 1.07
CA CYS A 13 -6.99 -1.38 -0.09
C CYS A 13 -8.39 -0.84 0.27
N GLY A 14 -8.83 -0.99 1.52
CA GLY A 14 -10.16 -0.59 1.96
C GLY A 14 -11.24 -1.20 1.07
N ALA A 15 -12.25 -0.40 0.72
CA ALA A 15 -13.31 -0.82 -0.21
C ALA A 15 -12.90 -0.79 -1.70
N GLY A 16 -11.67 -0.36 -2.03
CA GLY A 16 -11.13 -0.40 -3.39
C GLY A 16 -11.20 0.89 -4.21
N GLY A 17 -11.43 2.05 -3.56
CA GLY A 17 -11.51 3.33 -4.27
C GLY A 17 -10.23 3.69 -5.02
N LEU A 18 -9.06 3.45 -4.42
CA LEU A 18 -7.77 3.69 -5.07
C LEU A 18 -7.54 2.73 -6.23
N SER A 19 -7.78 1.42 -6.03
CA SER A 19 -7.77 0.40 -7.10
C SER A 19 -8.62 0.80 -8.29
N LEU A 20 -9.87 1.22 -8.07
CA LEU A 20 -10.78 1.61 -9.14
C LEU A 20 -10.19 2.74 -10.00
N GLY A 21 -9.57 3.75 -9.38
CA GLY A 21 -8.89 4.83 -10.10
C GLY A 21 -7.76 4.33 -11.00
N PHE A 22 -6.93 3.41 -10.51
CA PHE A 22 -5.86 2.81 -11.30
C PHE A 22 -6.37 1.88 -12.41
N GLU A 23 -7.43 1.11 -12.15
CA GLU A 23 -8.10 0.26 -13.15
C GLU A 23 -8.67 1.13 -14.30
N MET A 24 -9.31 2.25 -13.96
CA MET A 24 -9.78 3.26 -14.93
C MET A 24 -8.62 3.88 -15.74
N ALA A 25 -7.45 4.03 -15.12
CA ALA A 25 -6.21 4.47 -15.78
C ALA A 25 -5.49 3.35 -16.55
N ASN A 26 -6.16 2.23 -16.82
CA ASN A 26 -5.66 1.09 -17.60
C ASN A 26 -4.53 0.27 -16.94
N PHE A 27 -4.43 0.30 -15.62
CA PHE A 27 -3.61 -0.64 -14.85
C PHE A 27 -4.41 -1.91 -14.52
N ARG A 28 -3.72 -2.95 -14.02
CA ARG A 28 -4.35 -4.17 -13.49
C ARG A 28 -3.92 -4.40 -12.05
N VAL A 29 -4.84 -4.31 -11.10
CA VAL A 29 -4.58 -4.72 -9.73
C VAL A 29 -4.69 -6.25 -9.65
N ASN A 30 -3.59 -6.91 -9.30
CA ASN A 30 -3.55 -8.38 -9.22
C ASN A 30 -3.71 -8.90 -7.80
N LEU A 31 -3.29 -8.10 -6.81
CA LEU A 31 -3.33 -8.45 -5.41
C LEU A 31 -3.79 -7.24 -4.61
N ALA A 32 -4.74 -7.45 -3.70
CA ALA A 32 -5.20 -6.45 -2.76
C ALA A 32 -5.23 -7.02 -1.34
N ILE A 33 -4.80 -6.25 -0.33
CA ILE A 33 -4.72 -6.71 1.06
C ILE A 33 -5.50 -5.74 1.96
N GLU A 34 -6.44 -6.29 2.72
CA GLU A 34 -7.25 -5.55 3.68
C GLU A 34 -7.46 -6.37 4.96
N ILE A 35 -7.29 -5.75 6.12
CA ILE A 35 -7.45 -6.42 7.41
C ILE A 35 -8.91 -6.40 7.89
N GLU A 36 -9.65 -5.33 7.60
CA GLU A 36 -11.02 -5.13 8.05
C GLU A 36 -12.01 -5.88 7.15
N GLU A 37 -12.79 -6.78 7.76
CA GLU A 37 -13.58 -7.75 7.02
C GLU A 37 -14.69 -7.10 6.17
N ASN A 38 -15.32 -6.02 6.64
CA ASN A 38 -16.39 -5.35 5.89
C ASN A 38 -15.84 -4.66 4.64
N TYR A 39 -14.68 -4.00 4.77
CA TYR A 39 -14.00 -3.39 3.64
C TYR A 39 -13.50 -4.43 2.64
N TYR A 40 -12.91 -5.52 3.12
CA TYR A 40 -12.54 -6.65 2.27
C TYR A 40 -13.74 -7.23 1.50
N ARG A 41 -14.88 -7.45 2.16
CA ARG A 41 -16.10 -7.96 1.52
C ARG A 41 -16.61 -6.99 0.45
N ALA A 42 -16.57 -5.69 0.71
CA ALA A 42 -16.90 -4.66 -0.27
C ALA A 42 -15.93 -4.68 -1.46
N TYR A 43 -14.62 -4.71 -1.20
CA TYR A 43 -13.59 -4.81 -2.24
C TYR A 43 -13.83 -6.02 -3.14
N LYS A 44 -13.95 -7.22 -2.55
CA LYS A 44 -14.13 -8.48 -3.29
C LYS A 44 -15.38 -8.48 -4.15
N ARG A 45 -16.47 -7.84 -3.69
CA ARG A 45 -17.70 -7.70 -4.47
C ARG A 45 -17.52 -6.80 -5.69
N ASN A 46 -16.74 -5.73 -5.56
CA ASN A 46 -16.55 -4.72 -6.62
C ASN A 46 -15.38 -5.05 -7.57
N HIS A 47 -14.39 -5.83 -7.12
CA HIS A 47 -13.19 -6.20 -7.88
C HIS A 47 -13.04 -7.74 -7.99
N PRO A 48 -14.00 -8.45 -8.61
CA PRO A 48 -14.02 -9.93 -8.61
C PRO A 48 -12.82 -10.57 -9.31
N GLU A 49 -12.17 -9.84 -10.24
CA GLU A 49 -10.98 -10.29 -10.98
C GLU A 49 -9.66 -10.08 -10.22
N THR A 50 -9.71 -9.35 -9.09
CA THR A 50 -8.55 -9.12 -8.24
C THR A 50 -8.48 -10.17 -7.15
N LEU A 51 -7.30 -10.76 -6.95
CA LEU A 51 -7.07 -11.57 -5.75
C LEU A 51 -7.02 -10.66 -4.53
N SER A 52 -8.07 -10.69 -3.70
CA SER A 52 -8.13 -9.98 -2.44
C SER A 52 -7.86 -10.92 -1.27
N LEU A 53 -7.05 -10.49 -0.30
CA LEU A 53 -6.74 -11.23 0.93
C LEU A 53 -7.26 -10.45 2.14
N ASN A 54 -8.09 -11.11 2.96
CA ASN A 54 -8.45 -10.59 4.27
C ASN A 54 -7.38 -10.99 5.31
N LYS A 55 -6.33 -10.17 5.44
CA LYS A 55 -5.13 -10.49 6.21
C LYS A 55 -4.49 -9.25 6.79
N ASP A 56 -3.86 -9.42 7.96
CA ASP A 56 -2.92 -8.43 8.50
C ASP A 56 -1.62 -8.50 7.70
N ILE A 57 -1.21 -7.38 7.10
CA ILE A 57 0.04 -7.28 6.34
C ILE A 57 1.28 -7.59 7.18
N THR A 58 1.22 -7.37 8.50
CA THR A 58 2.35 -7.60 9.41
C THR A 58 2.68 -9.08 9.60
N GLU A 59 1.73 -9.96 9.30
CA GLU A 59 1.89 -11.41 9.33
C GLU A 59 2.32 -11.99 7.98
N LEU A 60 2.37 -11.18 6.92
CA LEU A 60 2.65 -11.64 5.56
C LEU A 60 4.12 -11.47 5.21
N LYS A 61 4.73 -12.53 4.67
CA LYS A 61 6.06 -12.47 4.07
C LYS A 61 5.95 -12.26 2.56
N CYS A 62 6.61 -11.21 2.05
CA CYS A 62 6.55 -10.84 0.63
C CYS A 62 6.93 -12.01 -0.30
N LYS A 63 7.92 -12.82 0.07
CA LYS A 63 8.32 -14.01 -0.69
C LYS A 63 7.22 -15.06 -0.81
N GLU A 64 6.57 -15.38 0.30
CA GLU A 64 5.49 -16.37 0.32
C GLU A 64 4.30 -15.89 -0.52
N ILE A 65 3.97 -14.59 -0.44
CA ILE A 65 2.95 -13.98 -1.30
C ILE A 65 3.35 -14.04 -2.78
N SER A 66 4.60 -13.68 -3.09
CA SER A 66 5.11 -13.69 -4.46
C SER A 66 5.03 -15.08 -5.09
N ASP A 67 5.52 -16.09 -4.37
CA ASP A 67 5.54 -17.48 -4.84
C ASP A 67 4.13 -18.05 -4.98
N LYS A 68 3.24 -17.79 -4.02
CA LYS A 68 1.90 -18.38 -3.98
C LYS A 68 0.91 -17.74 -4.95
N TYR A 69 0.96 -16.41 -5.09
CA TYR A 69 -0.13 -15.66 -5.72
C TYR A 69 0.31 -14.88 -6.97
N LEU A 70 1.56 -14.44 -7.01
CA LEU A 70 2.07 -13.60 -8.09
C LEU A 70 2.93 -14.38 -9.08
N GLN A 71 3.34 -15.61 -8.74
CA GLN A 71 4.21 -16.46 -9.58
C GLN A 71 5.48 -15.71 -10.04
N ASN A 72 6.03 -14.87 -9.15
CA ASN A 72 7.19 -14.03 -9.45
C ASN A 72 7.02 -13.10 -10.67
N LYS A 73 5.77 -12.69 -10.97
CA LYS A 73 5.49 -11.66 -11.97
C LYS A 73 6.16 -10.33 -11.58
N GLU A 74 6.66 -9.64 -12.59
CA GLU A 74 7.12 -8.26 -12.45
C GLU A 74 5.96 -7.37 -12.01
N ILE A 75 6.16 -6.64 -10.92
CA ILE A 75 5.18 -5.71 -10.37
C ILE A 75 5.50 -4.32 -10.92
N GLY A 76 4.57 -3.75 -11.67
CA GLY A 76 4.71 -2.40 -12.23
C GLY A 76 4.58 -1.33 -11.16
N GLY A 77 3.70 -1.53 -10.18
CA GLY A 77 3.45 -0.54 -9.13
C GLY A 77 2.92 -1.14 -7.82
N ILE A 78 3.18 -0.45 -6.70
CA ILE A 78 2.54 -0.72 -5.41
C ILE A 78 1.79 0.53 -4.97
N ILE A 79 0.51 0.39 -4.65
CA ILE A 79 -0.37 1.48 -4.23
C ILE A 79 -0.93 1.18 -2.84
N GLY A 80 -1.40 2.19 -2.11
CA GLY A 80 -2.09 1.97 -0.85
C GLY A 80 -2.08 3.16 0.11
N GLY A 81 -2.94 3.10 1.12
CA GLY A 81 -3.09 4.12 2.15
C GLY A 81 -2.84 3.56 3.55
N PRO A 82 -1.57 3.43 4.00
CA PRO A 82 -1.28 2.90 5.33
C PRO A 82 -1.91 3.78 6.43
N PRO A 83 -2.55 3.19 7.46
CA PRO A 83 -3.19 3.95 8.53
C PRO A 83 -2.20 4.86 9.27
N CYS A 84 -2.59 6.11 9.52
CA CYS A 84 -1.81 7.07 10.30
C CYS A 84 -2.59 7.51 11.56
N ILE A 85 -2.74 6.60 12.52
CA ILE A 85 -3.70 6.81 13.63
C ILE A 85 -3.07 7.48 14.85
N GLY A 86 -1.76 7.35 15.07
CA GLY A 86 -1.10 7.97 16.22
C GLY A 86 -1.14 9.50 16.25
N PHE A 87 -1.49 10.16 15.15
CA PHE A 87 -1.12 11.58 14.94
C PHE A 87 -2.15 12.43 14.20
N SER A 88 -3.35 11.90 13.94
CA SER A 88 -4.49 12.66 13.42
C SER A 88 -4.84 13.85 14.33
N THR A 89 -5.08 15.03 13.75
CA THR A 89 -5.57 16.24 14.46
C THR A 89 -6.98 16.08 15.03
N ILE A 90 -7.73 15.07 14.59
CA ILE A 90 -9.14 14.82 14.94
C ILE A 90 -9.27 13.74 16.03
N GLY A 91 -8.16 13.17 16.54
CA GLY A 91 -8.16 12.14 17.59
C GLY A 91 -7.08 12.32 18.66
N ASN A 92 -7.19 11.56 19.75
CA ASN A 92 -6.17 11.51 20.81
C ASN A 92 -4.84 11.03 20.22
N ARG A 93 -3.82 11.90 20.24
CA ARG A 93 -2.45 11.58 19.79
C ARG A 93 -1.90 10.39 20.59
N ARG A 94 -1.57 9.30 19.91
CA ARG A 94 -0.97 8.08 20.48
C ARG A 94 0.35 7.79 19.75
N PRO A 95 1.46 8.41 20.19
CA PRO A 95 2.75 8.20 19.54
C PRO A 95 3.21 6.75 19.56
N ASP A 96 2.84 6.01 20.60
CA ASP A 96 3.21 4.60 20.79
C ASP A 96 2.23 3.63 20.10
N ASP A 97 1.34 4.13 19.24
CA ASP A 97 0.40 3.28 18.52
C ASP A 97 1.16 2.38 17.53
N PRO A 98 1.03 1.04 17.62
CA PRO A 98 1.75 0.11 16.75
C PRO A 98 1.42 0.31 15.27
N ARG A 99 0.27 0.92 14.95
CA ARG A 99 -0.15 1.20 13.57
C ARG A 99 0.74 2.23 12.89
N ASN A 100 1.46 3.05 13.65
CA ASN A 100 2.47 3.98 13.11
C ASN A 100 3.61 3.23 12.40
N MET A 101 3.80 1.94 12.68
CA MET A 101 4.81 1.10 12.02
C MET A 101 4.37 0.58 10.64
N LEU A 102 3.09 0.69 10.28
CA LEU A 102 2.55 0.14 9.02
C LEU A 102 3.17 0.80 7.77
N ILE A 103 3.67 2.03 7.91
CA ILE A 103 4.43 2.71 6.86
C ILE A 103 5.73 1.95 6.50
N PHE A 104 6.38 1.34 7.48
CA PHE A 104 7.60 0.56 7.25
C PHE A 104 7.29 -0.78 6.58
N TYR A 105 6.13 -1.37 6.85
CA TYR A 105 5.67 -2.53 6.09
C TYR A 105 5.43 -2.18 4.63
N PHE A 106 4.85 -1.01 4.33
CA PHE A 106 4.74 -0.55 2.94
C PHE A 106 6.14 -0.46 2.27
N ILE A 107 7.11 0.18 2.94
CA ILE A 107 8.50 0.28 2.43
C ILE A 107 9.11 -1.12 2.20
N GLN A 108 8.88 -2.08 3.10
CA GLN A 108 9.38 -3.45 2.95
C GLN A 108 8.84 -4.12 1.68
N TRP A 109 7.57 -3.93 1.37
CA TRP A 109 6.95 -4.45 0.15
C TRP A 109 7.56 -3.81 -1.11
N VAL A 110 7.74 -2.47 -1.11
CA VAL A 110 8.42 -1.76 -2.20
C VAL A 110 9.85 -2.27 -2.37
N LYS A 111 10.61 -2.42 -1.28
CA LYS A 111 11.99 -2.93 -1.29
C LYS A 111 12.08 -4.35 -1.86
N TYR A 112 11.12 -5.22 -1.53
CA TYR A 112 11.11 -6.60 -2.00
C TYR A 112 10.75 -6.70 -3.49
N PHE A 113 9.62 -6.11 -3.90
CA PHE A 113 9.09 -6.25 -5.27
C PHE A 113 9.76 -5.32 -6.28
N LYS A 114 10.44 -4.26 -5.82
CA LYS A 114 11.13 -3.26 -6.65
C LYS A 114 10.26 -2.76 -7.82
N PRO A 115 9.03 -2.27 -7.56
CA PRO A 115 8.14 -1.82 -8.62
C PRO A 115 8.68 -0.60 -9.38
N LYS A 116 8.17 -0.32 -10.59
CA LYS A 116 8.58 0.88 -11.35
C LYS A 116 8.15 2.17 -10.66
N PHE A 117 7.05 2.13 -9.93
CA PHE A 117 6.56 3.25 -9.12
C PHE A 117 5.84 2.75 -7.86
N PHE A 118 5.58 3.65 -6.93
CA PHE A 118 4.62 3.40 -5.86
C PHE A 118 3.81 4.65 -5.56
N VAL A 119 2.62 4.49 -5.00
CA VAL A 119 1.79 5.58 -4.50
C VAL A 119 1.35 5.25 -3.09
N MET A 120 1.81 6.05 -2.13
CA MET A 120 1.43 5.94 -0.73
C MET A 120 0.57 7.14 -0.37
N GLU A 121 -0.75 6.93 -0.28
CA GLU A 121 -1.71 7.98 0.04
C GLU A 121 -1.77 8.21 1.56
N ASN A 122 -1.95 9.47 1.96
CA ASN A 122 -2.24 9.82 3.34
C ASN A 122 -2.89 11.20 3.45
N VAL A 123 -3.43 11.50 4.64
CA VAL A 123 -4.00 12.81 4.95
C VAL A 123 -2.93 13.91 5.05
N PRO A 124 -3.26 15.20 4.76
CA PRO A 124 -2.29 16.30 4.81
C PRO A 124 -1.55 16.46 6.14
N GLY A 125 -2.17 16.02 7.24
CA GLY A 125 -1.57 16.04 8.57
C GLY A 125 -0.22 15.31 8.66
N ILE A 126 0.04 14.34 7.77
CA ILE A 126 1.30 13.60 7.72
C ILE A 126 2.53 14.52 7.59
N LEU A 127 2.42 15.64 6.86
CA LEU A 127 3.52 16.60 6.65
C LEU A 127 3.96 17.29 7.94
N SER A 128 3.05 17.46 8.88
CA SER A 128 3.33 18.07 10.18
C SER A 128 3.77 17.05 11.25
N MET A 129 3.75 15.75 10.91
CA MET A 129 3.98 14.66 11.84
C MET A 129 5.41 14.65 12.36
N GLY A 130 5.57 14.56 13.69
CA GLY A 130 6.88 14.62 14.33
C GLY A 130 7.65 15.92 14.03
N LYS A 131 6.94 17.02 13.75
CA LYS A 131 7.50 18.29 13.24
C LYS A 131 8.15 18.13 11.86
N GLY A 132 7.57 17.31 10.98
CA GLY A 132 8.08 17.02 9.62
C GLY A 132 9.06 15.85 9.54
N LYS A 133 9.70 15.48 10.66
CA LYS A 133 10.78 14.49 10.68
C LYS A 133 10.38 13.09 10.21
N VAL A 134 9.12 12.70 10.36
CA VAL A 134 8.70 11.35 9.95
C VAL A 134 8.62 11.25 8.43
N VAL A 135 8.06 12.26 7.76
CA VAL A 135 8.02 12.29 6.30
C VAL A 135 9.43 12.36 5.74
N GLU A 136 10.30 13.19 6.32
CA GLU A 136 11.72 13.24 5.95
C GLU A 136 12.38 11.85 6.04
N LYS A 137 12.22 11.17 7.18
CA LYS A 137 12.77 9.83 7.39
C LYS A 137 12.20 8.80 6.40
N VAL A 138 10.89 8.85 6.12
CA VAL A 138 10.25 7.94 5.15
C VAL A 138 10.81 8.18 3.75
N VAL A 139 10.95 9.44 3.34
CA VAL A 139 11.55 9.82 2.06
C VAL A 139 12.99 9.33 1.97
N ASP A 140 13.78 9.47 3.03
CA ASP A 140 15.16 9.00 3.06
C ASP A 140 15.27 7.47 2.97
N LEU A 141 14.38 6.73 3.64
CA LEU A 141 14.31 5.27 3.51
C LEU A 141 13.98 4.84 2.08
N TYR A 142 13.11 5.58 1.38
CA TYR A 142 12.83 5.31 -0.04
C TYR A 142 14.03 5.62 -0.94
N LYS A 143 14.79 6.69 -0.65
CA LYS A 143 16.04 6.98 -1.36
C LYS A 143 17.08 5.88 -1.17
N GLU A 144 17.23 5.36 0.05
CA GLU A 144 18.14 4.26 0.36
C GLU A 144 17.84 2.98 -0.45
N ILE A 145 16.56 2.76 -0.81
CA ILE A 145 16.15 1.63 -1.66
C ILE A 145 16.04 1.99 -3.15
N GLY A 146 16.53 3.16 -3.56
CA GLY A 146 16.70 3.55 -4.96
C GLY A 146 15.53 4.32 -5.58
N TYR A 147 14.62 4.87 -4.78
CA TYR A 147 13.48 5.64 -5.27
C TYR A 147 13.63 7.14 -5.01
N ALA A 148 13.17 7.94 -5.96
CA ALA A 148 12.93 9.37 -5.77
C ALA A 148 11.46 9.60 -5.40
N CYS A 149 11.23 10.28 -4.28
CA CYS A 149 9.89 10.68 -3.84
C CYS A 149 9.68 12.17 -4.13
N LYS A 150 8.44 12.54 -4.45
CA LYS A 150 7.98 13.92 -4.61
C LYS A 150 6.94 14.23 -3.56
#